data_AF-A0A914Y5P0-F1
#
_entry.id   AF-A0A914Y5P0-F1
#
_cell.length_a   1.000
_cell.length_b   1.000
_cell.length_c   1.000
_cell.angle_alpha   90.00
_cell.angle_beta   90.00
_cell.angle_gamma   90.00
#
_symmetry.space_group_name_H-M   'P 1'
#
loop_
_entity.id
_entity.type
_entity.pdbx_description
1 polymer ?
#
loop_
_entity_poly.entity_id
_entity_poly.type
_entity_poly.pdbx_seq_one_letter_code
_entity_poly.pdbx_strand_id
1 'polypeptide(L)' 'MGQEKRSFYRWAAMLMEPWDGPALLAFSDGRYVGAILDRNGLRPARYYLTSDDHLYLSSEVGVNDIPVENIIKKKDSCHK' A
#
# COMPACT_ATOMS: atom_id res chain seq x y z
N MET A 1 -7.75 -16.17 3.33
CA MET A 1 -7.30 -15.43 4.54
C MET A 1 -7.14 -16.44 5.68
N GLY A 2 -5.98 -16.50 6.34
CA GLY A 2 -5.73 -17.47 7.41
C GLY A 2 -6.59 -17.22 8.66
N GLN A 3 -6.75 -18.26 9.50
CA GLN A 3 -7.57 -18.22 10.71
C GLN A 3 -7.07 -17.16 11.73
N GLU A 4 -5.75 -17.01 11.87
CA GLU A 4 -5.14 -16.01 12.75
C GLU A 4 -5.53 -14.59 12.35
N LYS A 5 -5.39 -14.26 11.06
CA LYS A 5 -5.75 -12.93 10.52
C LYS A 5 -7.24 -12.61 10.72
N ARG A 6 -8.12 -13.61 10.58
CA ARG A 6 -9.56 -13.45 10.83
C ARG A 6 -9.86 -13.22 12.32
N SER A 7 -9.16 -13.94 13.19
CA SER A 7 -9.31 -13.81 14.64
C SER A 7 -8.83 -12.44 15.12
N PHE A 8 -7.70 -11.96 14.59
CA PHE A 8 -7.20 -10.62 14.86
C PHE A 8 -8.20 -9.53 14.46
N TYR A 9 -8.75 -9.57 13.24
CA TYR A 9 -9.72 -8.55 12.81
C TYR A 9 -11.02 -8.57 13.63
N ARG A 10 -11.47 -9.74 14.09
CA ARG A 10 -12.62 -9.83 15.00
C ARG A 10 -12.35 -9.16 16.33
N TRP A 11 -11.18 -9.40 16.92
CA TRP A 11 -10.77 -8.74 18.15
C TRP A 11 -10.63 -7.22 17.97
N ALA A 12 -9.96 -6.77 16.90
CA ALA A 12 -9.77 -5.34 16.63
C ALA A 12 -11.10 -4.59 16.45
N ALA A 13 -12.08 -5.21 15.78
CA ALA A 13 -13.41 -4.63 15.59
C ALA A 13 -14.22 -4.46 16.88
N MET A 14 -13.86 -5.16 17.97
CA MET A 14 -14.48 -4.97 19.29
C MET A 14 -13.89 -3.78 20.05
N LEU A 15 -12.67 -3.35 19.69
CA LEU A 15 -11.97 -2.27 20.38
C LEU A 15 -12.24 -0.89 19.79
N MET A 16 -12.36 -0.80 18.46
CA MET A 16 -12.54 0.46 17.77
C MET A 16 -13.40 0.25 16.52
N GLU A 17 -14.33 1.17 16.32
CA GLU A 17 -15.09 1.22 15.09
C GLU A 17 -14.17 1.49 13.88
N PRO A 18 -14.46 0.89 12.72
CA PRO A 18 -13.66 1.13 11.54
C PRO A 18 -13.78 2.58 11.06
N TRP A 19 -12.64 3.23 10.82
CA TRP A 19 -12.61 4.55 10.20
C TRP A 19 -12.82 4.35 8.70
N ASP A 20 -14.06 4.53 8.25
CA ASP A 20 -14.47 4.26 6.87
C ASP A 20 -14.35 5.49 5.97
N GLY A 21 -13.93 5.28 4.73
CA GLY A 21 -13.73 6.33 3.73
C GLY A 21 -12.59 6.02 2.75
N PRO A 22 -12.54 6.67 1.57
CA PRO A 22 -11.48 6.46 0.59
C PRO A 22 -10.13 6.96 1.13
N ALA A 23 -9.24 6.04 1.46
CA ALA A 23 -7.98 6.35 2.13
C ALA A 23 -6.82 5.53 1.56
N LEU A 24 -5.72 6.23 1.30
CA LEU A 24 -4.38 5.66 1.14
C LEU A 24 -3.55 6.21 2.29
N LEU A 25 -3.10 5.34 3.17
CA LEU A 25 -2.26 5.72 4.30
C LEU A 25 -0.83 5.28 4.03
N ALA A 26 0.08 6.24 3.95
CA ALA A 26 1.52 6.00 4.03
C ALA A 26 1.98 6.30 5.46
N PHE A 27 2.78 5.41 6.05
CA PHE A 27 3.25 5.53 7.42
C PHE A 27 4.70 5.09 7.54
N SER A 28 5.37 5.61 8.58
CA SER A 28 6.73 5.21 8.97
C SER A 28 6.83 5.22 10.48
N ASP A 29 7.46 4.19 11.08
CA ASP A 29 7.77 4.15 12.52
C ASP A 29 9.26 4.45 12.83
N GLY A 30 10.04 4.80 11.80
CA GLY A 30 11.50 5.00 11.89
C GLY A 30 12.33 3.74 11.60
N ARG A 31 11.75 2.54 11.71
CA ARG A 31 12.35 1.27 11.27
C ARG A 31 11.65 0.71 10.05
N TYR A 32 10.33 0.85 9.98
CA TYR A 32 9.51 0.35 8.89
C TYR A 32 8.78 1.49 8.19
N VAL A 33 8.74 1.41 6.86
CA VAL A 33 7.90 2.26 6.01
C VAL A 33 6.89 1.36 5.31
N GLY A 34 5.64 1.80 5.26
CA GLY A 34 4.57 1.04 4.65
C GLY A 34 3.47 1.93 4.09
N ALA A 35 2.65 1.32 3.24
CA ALA A 35 1.40 1.92 2.82
C ALA A 35 0.29 0.90 2.71
N ILE A 36 -0.91 1.33 3.05
CA ILE A 36 -2.11 0.50 3.03
C ILE A 36 -3.29 1.28 2.46
N LEU A 37 -4.13 0.56 1.71
CA LEU A 37 -5.38 1.06 1.19
C LEU A 37 -6.53 0.78 2.15
N ASP A 38 -7.59 1.56 2.00
CA ASP A 38 -8.89 1.25 2.58
C ASP A 38 -9.39 -0.13 2.14
N ARG A 39 -10.39 -0.65 2.85
CA ARG A 39 -10.94 -2.00 2.63
C ARG A 39 -11.44 -2.24 1.20
N ASN A 40 -11.85 -1.18 0.51
CA ASN A 40 -12.42 -1.22 -0.82
C ASN A 40 -11.40 -0.86 -1.92
N GLY A 41 -10.22 -0.34 -1.55
CA GLY A 41 -9.18 0.08 -2.48
C GLY A 41 -9.61 1.25 -3.36
N LEU A 42 -10.28 2.25 -2.78
CA LEU A 42 -10.90 3.34 -3.53
C LEU A 42 -9.91 4.42 -3.98
N ARG A 43 -8.67 4.41 -3.44
CA ARG A 43 -7.59 5.30 -3.88
C ARG A 43 -6.58 4.56 -4.75
N PRO A 44 -6.09 5.18 -5.84
CA PRO A 44 -5.00 4.61 -6.61
C PRO A 44 -3.69 4.67 -5.80
N ALA A 45 -2.94 3.57 -5.79
CA ALA A 45 -1.64 3.48 -5.14
C ALA A 45 -0.67 2.62 -5.96
N ARG A 46 0.22 3.25 -6.70
CA ARG A 46 1.15 2.59 -7.62
C ARG A 46 2.53 2.55 -6.99
N TYR A 47 3.24 1.45 -7.18
CA TYR A 47 4.62 1.36 -6.71
C TYR A 47 5.58 0.85 -7.76
N TYR A 48 6.81 1.36 -7.68
CA TYR A 48 7.97 0.93 -8.45
C TYR A 48 9.04 0.44 -7.49
N LEU A 49 9.54 -0.77 -7.72
CA LEU A 49 10.75 -1.28 -7.09
C LEU A 49 11.89 -1.19 -8.10
N THR A 50 12.95 -0.49 -7.73
CA THR A 50 14.12 -0.29 -8.58
C THR A 50 15.24 -1.28 -8.25
N SER A 51 16.19 -1.43 -9.17
CA SER A 51 17.41 -2.24 -8.99
C SER A 51 18.30 -1.78 -7.85
N ASP A 52 18.22 -0.49 -7.52
CA ASP A 52 19.01 0.14 -6.47
C ASP A 52 18.34 0.01 -5.08
N ASP A 53 17.41 -0.94 -4.94
CA ASP A 53 16.63 -1.22 -3.72
C ASP A 53 15.77 -0.05 -3.21
N HIS A 54 15.47 0.92 -4.08
CA HIS A 54 14.52 1.98 -3.78
C HIS A 54 13.09 1.58 -4.13
N LEU A 55 12.17 1.82 -3.19
CA LEU A 55 10.73 1.68 -3.35
C LEU A 55 10.09 3.07 -3.51
N TYR A 56 9.45 3.29 -4.65
CA TYR A 56 8.66 4.49 -4.91
C TYR A 56 7.19 4.15 -4.82
N LEU A 57 6.41 4.94 -4.07
CA LEU A 57 4.97 4.83 -3.98
C LEU A 57 4.35 6.18 -4.36
N SER A 58 3.39 6.15 -5.28
CA SER A 58 2.67 7.35 -5.71
C SER A 58 1.22 7.04 -6.04
N SER A 59 0.34 8.03 -5.98
CA SER A 59 -1.03 7.92 -6.48
C SER A 59 -1.09 7.84 -8.00
N GLU A 60 -0.04 8.27 -8.70
CA GLU A 60 0.00 8.35 -10.16
C GLU A 60 1.24 7.69 -10.79
N VAL A 61 1.21 7.50 -12.11
CA VAL A 61 2.37 7.02 -12.89
C VAL A 61 3.13 8.23 -13.43
N GLY A 62 4.46 8.15 -13.51
CA GLY A 62 5.27 9.22 -14.11
C GLY A 62 5.46 10.45 -13.23
N VAL A 63 5.25 10.33 -11.91
CA VAL A 63 5.57 11.41 -10.96
C VAL A 63 7.07 11.64 -10.83
N ASN A 64 7.87 10.58 -11.04
CA ASN A 64 9.32 10.65 -11.02
C ASN A 64 9.87 10.01 -12.30
N ASP A 65 10.87 10.64 -12.91
CA ASP A 65 11.54 10.14 -14.11
C ASP A 65 12.53 9.05 -13.74
N ILE A 66 12.04 7.82 -13.62
CA ILE A 66 12.84 6.64 -13.32
C ILE A 66 13.18 5.94 -14.64
N PRO A 67 14.47 5.69 -14.95
CA PRO A 67 14.87 4.92 -16.13
C PRO A 67 14.18 3.56 -16.13
N VAL A 68 13.54 3.19 -17.24
CA VAL A 68 12.75 1.95 -17.34
C VAL A 68 13.62 0.71 -17.10
N GLU A 69 14.89 0.78 -17.50
CA GLU A 69 15.90 -0.25 -17.26
C GLU A 69 16.16 -0.55 -15.77
N ASN A 70 15.93 0.43 -14.89
CA ASN A 70 16.13 0.26 -13.45
C ASN A 70 14.89 -0.29 -12.75
N ILE A 71 13.75 -0.47 -13.43
CA ILE A 71 12.50 -0.91 -12.80
C ILE A 71 12.42 -2.45 -12.80
N ILE A 72 12.65 -3.07 -11.64
CA ILE A 72 12.48 -4.52 -11.44
C ILE A 72 11.00 -4.89 -11.44
N LYS A 73 10.20 -4.10 -10.73
CA LYS A 73 8.78 -4.42 -10.52
C LYS A 73 7.93 -3.17 -10.53
N LYS A 74 6.94 -3.17 -11.41
CA LYS A 74 5.86 -2.20 -11.45
C LYS A 74 4.56 -2.89 -11.03
N LYS A 75 3.81 -2.28 -10.12
CA LYS A 75 2.44 -2.72 -9.85
C LYS A 75 1.49 -1.53 -9.90
N ASP A 76 0.62 -1.59 -10.90
CA ASP A 76 -0.53 -0.70 -11.00
C ASP A 76 -1.66 -1.34 -10.18
N SER A 77 -1.90 -0.89 -8.95
CA SER A 77 -2.97 -1.42 -8.08
C SER A 77 -4.39 -1.18 -8.61
N CYS A 78 -4.53 -0.66 -9.83
CA CYS A 78 -5.81 -0.34 -10.44
C CYS A 78 -6.49 -1.54 -11.12
N HIS A 79 -5.99 -2.77 -10.97
CA HIS A 79 -6.71 -3.96 -11.43
C HIS A 79 -6.96 -4.91 -10.26
N LYS A 80 -8.25 -5.12 -10.00
CA LYS A 80 -8.75 -6.32 -9.32
C LYS A 80 -8.24 -7.57 -10.04
#